data_AF-A0A521X311-F1
#
_entry.id   AF-A0A521X311-F1
#
_cell.length_a   1.000
_cell.length_b   1.000
_cell.length_c   1.000
_cell.angle_alpha   90.00
_cell.angle_beta   90.00
_cell.angle_gamma   90.00
#
_symmetry.space_group_name_H-M   'P 1'
#
loop_
_entity.id
_entity.type
_entity.pdbx_description
1 polymer ?
#
loop_
_entity_poly.entity_id
_entity_poly.type
_entity_poly.pdbx_seq_one_letter_code
_entity_poly.pdbx_strand_id
1 'polypeptide(L)'
;MPLKTEDWSVDQYPQLQLEELKALSVQISEYVAGEQWEQLVVALDLRQQCIEALFSEAVAEPEALKSLARSILEQDAVFVARIQEQKKIVEKQILALDKGRHAINAYGSS
;
A
#
# COMPACT_ATOMS: atom_id res chain seq x y z
N MET A 1 -30.34 34.57 3.48
CA MET A 1 -29.52 34.13 2.34
C MET A 1 -29.14 32.68 2.60
N PRO A 2 -29.57 31.70 1.79
CA PRO A 2 -29.09 30.33 1.93
C PRO A 2 -27.76 30.20 1.17
N LEU A 3 -26.78 29.56 1.81
CA LEU A 3 -25.51 29.17 1.20
C LEU A 3 -25.80 28.15 0.09
N LYS A 4 -25.32 28.43 -1.13
CA LYS A 4 -25.24 27.45 -2.20
C LYS A 4 -24.35 26.31 -1.73
N THR A 5 -24.94 25.17 -1.42
CA THR A 5 -24.23 23.89 -1.38
C THR A 5 -23.68 23.64 -2.77
N GLU A 6 -22.35 23.53 -2.89
CA GLU A 6 -21.67 23.16 -4.12
C GLU A 6 -22.19 21.80 -4.57
N ASP A 7 -22.88 21.83 -5.71
CA ASP A 7 -23.43 20.67 -6.39
C ASP A 7 -22.26 19.98 -7.11
N TRP A 8 -21.54 19.12 -6.38
CA TRP A 8 -20.47 18.31 -6.98
C TRP A 8 -21.11 17.36 -7.98
N SER A 9 -20.80 17.55 -9.27
CA SER A 9 -21.31 16.69 -10.35
C SER A 9 -20.93 15.24 -10.08
N VAL A 10 -21.90 14.33 -10.15
CA VAL A 10 -21.73 12.88 -9.98
C VAL A 10 -20.64 12.32 -10.91
N ASP A 11 -20.40 12.97 -12.05
CA ASP A 11 -19.39 12.57 -13.04
C ASP A 11 -17.93 12.84 -12.59
N GLN A 12 -17.72 13.63 -11.53
CA GLN A 12 -16.39 13.95 -11.00
C GLN A 12 -15.91 12.97 -9.92
N TYR A 13 -16.83 12.22 -9.29
CA TYR A 13 -16.51 11.28 -8.21
C TYR A 13 -15.56 10.15 -8.63
N PRO A 14 -15.77 9.48 -9.78
CA PRO A 14 -14.85 8.42 -10.24
C PRO A 14 -13.45 8.94 -10.56
N GLN A 15 -13.34 10.20 -11.01
CA GLN A 15 -12.06 10.83 -11.35
C GLN A 15 -11.26 11.17 -10.08
N LEU A 16 -11.94 11.66 -9.04
CA LEU A 16 -11.33 11.93 -7.73
C LEU A 16 -10.82 10.65 -7.07
N GLN A 17 -11.62 9.58 -7.07
CA GLN A 17 -11.21 8.27 -6.54
C GLN A 17 -10.00 7.68 -7.27
N LEU A 18 -9.88 7.90 -8.59
CA LEU A 18 -8.72 7.44 -9.36
C LEU A 18 -7.43 8.22 -9.03
N GLU A 19 -7.53 9.54 -8.82
CA GLU A 19 -6.39 10.35 -8.39
C GLU A 19 -5.95 10.02 -6.97
N GLU A 20 -6.91 9.77 -6.05
CA GLU A 20 -6.62 9.26 -4.71
C GLU A 20 -5.90 7.90 -4.76
N LEU A 21 -6.35 6.99 -5.61
CA LEU A 21 -5.71 5.70 -5.80
C LEU A 21 -4.25 5.84 -6.27
N LYS A 22 -3.98 6.75 -7.21
CA LYS A 22 -2.62 7.06 -7.67
C LYS A 22 -1.75 7.64 -6.55
N ALA A 23 -2.29 8.57 -5.77
CA ALA A 23 -1.58 9.18 -4.66
C ALA A 23 -1.20 8.15 -3.58
N LEU A 24 -2.15 7.28 -3.19
CA LEU A 24 -1.93 6.20 -2.25
C LEU A 24 -0.87 5.22 -2.76
N SER A 25 -0.89 4.92 -4.05
CA SER A 25 0.14 4.09 -4.68
C SER A 25 1.55 4.68 -4.62
N VAL A 26 1.69 6.01 -4.73
CA VAL A 26 2.97 6.70 -4.52
C VAL A 26 3.40 6.59 -3.05
N GLN A 27 2.49 6.89 -2.12
CA GLN A 27 2.75 6.80 -0.68
C GLN A 27 3.17 5.38 -0.24
N ILE A 28 2.50 4.34 -0.74
CA ILE A 28 2.87 2.94 -0.46
C ILE A 28 4.30 2.66 -0.92
N SER A 29 4.68 3.12 -2.13
CA SER A 29 6.04 2.96 -2.63
C SER A 29 7.07 3.66 -1.72
N GLU A 30 6.76 4.86 -1.25
CA GLU A 30 7.62 5.64 -0.35
C GLU A 30 7.72 4.98 1.03
N TYR A 31 6.61 4.51 1.60
CA TYR A 31 6.58 3.85 2.91
C TYR A 31 7.32 2.52 2.89
N VAL A 32 7.21 1.72 1.83
CA VAL A 32 8.00 0.50 1.67
C VAL A 32 9.50 0.83 1.57
N ALA A 33 9.87 1.89 0.85
CA ALA A 33 11.27 2.30 0.69
C ALA A 33 11.86 2.87 1.98
N GLY A 34 11.06 3.59 2.77
CA GLY A 34 11.44 4.19 4.05
C GLY A 34 11.24 3.27 5.26
N GLU A 35 10.84 2.01 5.05
CA GLU A 35 10.54 1.04 6.12
C GLU A 35 9.49 1.56 7.14
N GLN A 36 8.58 2.42 6.67
CA GLN A 36 7.51 3.06 7.45
C GLN A 36 6.31 2.12 7.56
N TRP A 37 6.48 1.00 8.25
CA TRP A 37 5.53 -0.12 8.25
C TRP A 37 4.16 0.23 8.83
N GLU A 38 4.10 1.09 9.85
CA GLU A 38 2.84 1.52 10.46
C GLU A 38 2.01 2.38 9.50
N GLN A 39 2.66 3.33 8.82
CA GLN A 39 2.06 4.18 7.81
C GLN A 39 1.65 3.39 6.57
N LEU A 40 2.46 2.38 6.20
CA LEU A 40 2.15 1.47 5.11
C LEU A 40 0.82 0.74 5.32
N VAL A 41 0.56 0.23 6.53
CA VAL A 41 -0.71 -0.46 6.84
C VAL A 41 -1.89 0.48 6.65
N VAL A 42 -1.80 1.72 7.14
CA VAL A 42 -2.86 2.72 6.98
C VAL A 42 -3.10 3.05 5.50
N ALA A 43 -2.04 3.24 4.72
CA ALA A 43 -2.16 3.55 3.29
C ALA A 43 -2.76 2.39 2.48
N LEU A 44 -2.44 1.14 2.85
CA LEU A 44 -3.02 -0.05 2.22
C LEU A 44 -4.52 -0.19 2.54
N ASP A 45 -4.94 0.07 3.78
CA ASP A 45 -6.35 0.05 4.17
C ASP A 45 -7.15 1.14 3.43
N LEU A 46 -6.61 2.36 3.34
CA LEU A 46 -7.24 3.44 2.59
C LEU A 46 -7.35 3.12 1.10
N ARG A 47 -6.30 2.51 0.52
CA ARG A 47 -6.31 2.06 -0.87
C ARG A 47 -7.37 1.00 -1.11
N GLN A 48 -7.49 0.03 -0.21
CA GLN A 48 -8.51 -1.01 -0.30
C GLN A 48 -9.92 -0.42 -0.28
N GLN A 49 -10.19 0.54 0.61
CA GLN A 49 -11.48 1.23 0.67
C GLN A 49 -11.79 1.99 -0.63
N CYS A 50 -10.81 2.68 -1.22
CA CYS A 50 -10.98 3.37 -2.50
C CYS A 50 -11.30 2.39 -3.64
N ILE A 51 -10.61 1.25 -3.69
CA ILE A 51 -10.87 0.19 -4.68
C ILE A 51 -12.29 -0.37 -4.49
N GLU A 52 -12.68 -0.68 -3.27
CA GLU A 52 -14.03 -1.20 -2.99
C GLU A 52 -15.11 -0.20 -3.43
N ALA A 53 -14.93 1.09 -3.14
CA ALA A 53 -15.83 2.14 -3.62
C ALA A 53 -15.91 2.15 -5.16
N LEU A 54 -14.77 2.26 -5.83
CA LEU A 54 -14.65 2.29 -7.31
C LEU A 54 -15.33 1.10 -8.00
N PHE A 55 -15.22 -0.10 -7.42
CA PHE A 55 -15.76 -1.33 -8.02
C PHE A 55 -17.18 -1.68 -7.55
N SER A 56 -17.70 -1.02 -6.50
CA SER A 56 -19.06 -1.21 -6.01
C SER A 56 -20.11 -0.40 -6.78
N GLU A 57 -19.69 0.66 -7.48
CA GLU A 57 -20.57 1.50 -8.27
C GLU A 57 -20.98 0.80 -9.58
N ALA A 58 -22.20 1.06 -10.05
CA ALA A 58 -22.70 0.48 -11.31
C ALA A 58 -21.99 1.16 -12.50
N VAL A 59 -20.89 0.58 -12.95
CA VAL A 59 -20.06 1.18 -14.00
C VAL A 59 -20.57 0.83 -15.40
N ALA A 60 -20.72 1.87 -16.23
CA ALA A 60 -21.18 1.76 -17.61
C ALA A 60 -20.15 1.11 -18.57
N GLU A 61 -18.86 1.09 -18.18
CA GLU A 61 -17.74 0.65 -19.03
C GLU A 61 -16.90 -0.49 -18.39
N PRO A 62 -17.30 -1.75 -18.57
CA PRO A 62 -16.65 -2.89 -17.91
C PRO A 62 -15.22 -3.17 -18.37
N GLU A 63 -14.86 -2.81 -19.62
CA GLU A 63 -13.49 -3.04 -20.13
C GLU A 63 -12.46 -2.08 -19.52
N ALA A 64 -12.86 -0.82 -19.28
CA ALA A 64 -12.01 0.16 -18.61
C ALA A 64 -11.70 -0.28 -17.17
N LEU A 65 -12.71 -0.78 -16.45
CA LEU A 65 -12.53 -1.37 -15.11
C LEU A 65 -11.62 -2.60 -15.11
N LYS A 66 -11.74 -3.49 -16.09
CA LYS A 66 -10.84 -4.66 -16.19
C LYS A 66 -9.39 -4.23 -16.38
N SER A 67 -9.16 -3.22 -17.23
CA SER A 67 -7.83 -2.64 -17.42
C SER A 67 -7.28 -2.03 -16.14
N LEU A 68 -8.11 -1.27 -15.41
CA LEU A 68 -7.76 -0.69 -14.12
C LEU A 68 -7.43 -1.77 -13.08
N ALA A 69 -8.28 -2.79 -12.95
CA ALA A 69 -8.06 -3.93 -12.05
C ALA A 69 -6.73 -4.63 -12.35
N ARG A 70 -6.41 -4.84 -13.62
CA ARG A 70 -5.14 -5.43 -14.04
C ARG A 70 -3.96 -4.56 -13.63
N SER A 71 -4.04 -3.25 -13.84
CA SER A 71 -2.98 -2.31 -13.45
C SER A 71 -2.75 -2.29 -11.94
N ILE A 72 -3.83 -2.35 -11.14
CA ILE A 72 -3.78 -2.46 -9.68
C ILE A 72 -3.04 -3.74 -9.26
N LEU A 73 -3.37 -4.88 -9.86
CA LEU A 73 -2.73 -6.17 -9.57
C LEU A 73 -1.23 -6.19 -9.94
N GLU A 74 -0.88 -5.63 -11.10
CA GLU A 74 0.51 -5.51 -11.54
C GLU A 74 1.32 -4.63 -10.56
N GLN A 75 0.72 -3.57 -10.06
CA GLN A 75 1.34 -2.70 -9.06
C GLN A 75 1.48 -3.39 -7.70
N ASP A 76 0.48 -4.14 -7.26
CA ASP A 76 0.52 -4.88 -5.99
C ASP A 76 1.61 -5.94 -6.00
N ALA A 77 1.82 -6.59 -7.15
CA ALA A 77 2.93 -7.52 -7.32
C ALA A 77 4.30 -6.85 -7.10
N VAL A 78 4.46 -5.60 -7.55
CA VAL A 78 5.68 -4.81 -7.30
C VAL A 78 5.85 -4.49 -5.82
N PHE A 79 4.78 -4.09 -5.13
CA PHE A 79 4.82 -3.82 -3.69
C PHE A 79 5.18 -5.07 -2.89
N VAL A 80 4.54 -6.21 -3.18
CA VAL A 80 4.83 -7.49 -2.54
C VAL A 80 6.29 -7.90 -2.75
N ALA A 81 6.82 -7.77 -3.97
CA ALA A 81 8.21 -8.10 -4.25
C ALA A 81 9.18 -7.27 -3.38
N ARG A 82 8.93 -5.97 -3.24
CA ARG A 82 9.76 -5.08 -2.41
C ARG A 82 9.64 -5.40 -0.91
N ILE A 83 8.44 -5.67 -0.43
CA ILE A 83 8.22 -6.07 0.98
C ILE A 83 8.95 -7.39 1.27
N GLN A 84 8.93 -8.35 0.34
CA GLN A 84 9.66 -9.60 0.49
C GLN A 84 11.18 -9.41 0.48
N GLU A 85 11.70 -8.50 -0.34
CA GLU A 85 13.11 -8.11 -0.32
C GLU A 85 13.51 -7.59 1.07
N GLN A 86 12.73 -6.64 1.61
CA GLN A 86 12.98 -6.07 2.94
C GLN A 86 12.90 -7.11 4.06
N LYS A 87 11.90 -7.99 4.00
CA LYS A 87 11.77 -9.11 4.94
C LYS A 87 13.03 -9.98 4.97
N LYS A 88 13.60 -10.33 3.81
CA LYS A 88 14.84 -11.12 3.73
C LYS A 88 16.03 -10.40 4.36
N ILE A 89 16.11 -9.08 4.23
CA ILE A 89 17.17 -8.28 4.85
C ILE A 89 17.07 -8.36 6.36
N VAL A 90 15.87 -8.13 6.92
CA VAL A 90 15.61 -8.21 8.37
C VAL A 90 15.88 -9.62 8.91
N GLU A 91 15.45 -10.67 8.20
CA GLU A 91 15.72 -12.07 8.61
C GLU A 91 17.23 -12.36 8.70
N LYS A 92 18.03 -11.86 7.77
CA LYS A 92 19.50 -11.98 7.82
C LYS A 92 20.09 -11.25 9.03
N GLN A 93 19.58 -10.07 9.35
CA GLN A 93 20.03 -9.29 10.50
C GLN A 93 19.70 -9.99 11.82
N ILE A 94 18.49 -10.54 11.95
CA ILE A 94 18.08 -11.34 13.13
C ILE A 94 19.02 -12.52 13.33
N LEU A 95 19.30 -13.27 12.26
CA LEU A 95 20.19 -14.43 12.33
C LEU A 95 21.64 -14.03 12.71
N ALA A 96 22.11 -12.87 12.27
CA ALA A 96 23.42 -12.34 12.67
C ALA A 96 23.44 -11.96 14.17
N LEU A 97 22.38 -11.30 14.66
CA LEU A 97 22.23 -10.94 16.07
C LEU A 97 22.17 -12.20 16.96
N ASP A 98 21.42 -13.21 16.55
CA ASP A 98 21.33 -14.48 17.28
C ASP A 98 22.69 -15.16 17.41
N LYS A 99 23.47 -15.22 16.33
CA LYS A 99 24.85 -15.75 16.38
C LYS A 99 25.72 -14.95 17.34
N GLY A 100 25.63 -13.62 17.32
CA GLY A 100 26.34 -12.75 18.25
C GLY A 100 25.97 -13.03 19.71
N ARG A 101 24.67 -13.16 20.00
CA ARG A 101 24.16 -13.51 21.34
C ARG A 101 24.69 -14.87 21.83
N HIS A 102 24.71 -15.89 20.96
CA HIS A 102 25.26 -17.20 21.32
C HIS A 102 26.76 -17.13 21.63
N ALA A 103 27.53 -16.36 20.85
CA ALA A 103 28.95 -16.16 21.11
C ALA A 103 29.19 -15.47 22.47
N ILE A 104 28.47 -14.39 22.76
CA ILE A 104 28.58 -13.68 24.06
C ILE A 104 28.25 -14.63 25.22
N ASN A 105 27.17 -15.40 25.13
CA ASN A 105 26.79 -16.35 26.17
C ASN A 105 27.87 -17.44 26.39
N ALA A 106 28.54 -17.89 25.32
CA ALA A 106 29.62 -18.86 25.42
C ALA A 106 30.86 -18.28 26.14
N TYR A 107 31.19 -17.00 25.91
CA TYR A 107 32.32 -16.34 26.58
C TYR A 107 32.00 -15.85 28.00
N GLY A 108 30.76 -15.45 28.29
CA GLY A 108 30.33 -14.96 29.61
C GLY A 108 30.01 -16.05 30.63
N SER A 109 30.05 -17.33 30.24
CA SER A 109 29.83 -18.49 31.11
C SER A 109 31.13 -19.12 31.63
N SER A 110 32.28 -18.43 31.47
CA SER A 110 33.58 -18.80 32.07
C SER A 110 33.92 -17.95 33.28
#